data_AF-A0A920EUS9-F1
#
_entry.id   AF-A0A920EUS9-F1
#
_cell.length_a   1.000
_cell.length_b   1.000
_cell.length_c   1.000
_cell.angle_alpha   90.00
_cell.angle_beta   90.00
_cell.angle_gamma   90.00
#
_symmetry.space_group_name_H-M   'P 1'
#
loop_
_entity.id
_entity.type
_entity.pdbx_description
1 polymer ?
#
loop_
_entity_poly.entity_id
_entity_poly.type
_entity_poly.pdbx_seq_one_letter_code
_entity_poly.pdbx_strand_id
1 'polypeptide(L)'
;MNSIFNKKILSLIFLAILIILIGYLFEILIPFFFGILVAYLLDPLVDYLEKNKIKRGIATTIIIFLFFLIILILFFLIFPILSIQLKNFLIEFPTVINTLNQKINFIIEYLQKKAFLQSNSDILNNILPNFSNLITGFLRNIVSSSLAVFNIITIILVTPIVSWYFLKDWDDIIINFNSLLSSKT
;
A
#
# COMPACT_ATOMS: atom_id res chain seq x y z
N MET A 1 16.25 19.09 38.58
CA MET A 1 15.21 19.03 37.52
C MET A 1 15.74 18.63 36.13
N ASN A 2 17.01 18.88 35.78
CA ASN A 2 17.55 18.55 34.44
C ASN A 2 17.68 17.05 34.12
N SER A 3 17.91 16.15 35.09
CA SER A 3 18.08 14.71 34.79
C SER A 3 16.78 14.00 34.39
N ILE A 4 15.63 14.46 34.92
CA ILE A 4 14.31 13.93 34.57
C ILE A 4 13.92 14.36 33.15
N PHE A 5 14.26 15.60 32.78
CA PHE A 5 14.00 16.13 31.43
C PHE A 5 14.83 15.39 30.36
N ASN A 6 16.11 15.12 30.64
CA ASN A 6 16.98 14.36 29.75
C ASN A 6 16.53 12.90 29.57
N LYS A 7 16.04 12.23 30.64
CA LYS A 7 15.48 10.87 30.54
C LYS A 7 14.21 10.82 29.68
N LYS A 8 13.32 11.81 29.78
CA LYS A 8 12.13 11.90 28.94
C LYS A 8 12.49 12.11 27.46
N ILE A 9 13.45 12.99 27.16
CA ILE A 9 13.95 13.20 25.80
C ILE A 9 14.58 11.91 25.24
N LEU A 10 15.40 11.21 26.03
CA LEU A 10 16.03 9.95 25.61
C LEU A 10 14.98 8.86 25.31
N SER A 11 13.95 8.74 26.16
CA SER A 11 12.83 7.81 25.93
C SER A 11 12.04 8.14 24.68
N LEU A 12 11.87 9.43 24.35
CA LEU A 12 11.12 9.88 23.17
C LEU A 12 11.90 9.63 21.88
N ILE A 13 13.22 9.83 21.92
CA ILE A 13 14.13 9.46 20.82
C ILE A 13 14.13 7.94 20.61
N PHE A 14 14.20 7.15 21.68
CA PHE A 14 14.13 5.70 21.60
C PHE A 14 12.80 5.22 20.98
N LEU A 15 11.68 5.81 21.41
CA LEU A 15 10.36 5.51 20.84
C LEU A 15 10.30 5.87 19.36
N ALA A 16 10.83 7.04 18.96
CA ALA A 16 10.87 7.44 17.56
C ALA A 16 11.71 6.47 16.71
N ILE A 17 12.87 6.04 17.20
CA ILE A 17 13.71 5.03 16.54
C ILE A 17 12.95 3.70 16.42
N LEU A 18 12.27 3.27 17.47
CA LEU A 18 11.49 2.04 17.47
C LEU A 18 10.36 2.09 16.41
N ILE A 19 9.64 3.21 16.33
CA ILE A 19 8.58 3.43 15.35
C ILE A 19 9.14 3.38 13.93
N ILE A 20 10.26 4.05 13.68
CA ILE A 20 10.93 4.03 12.37
C ILE A 20 11.36 2.61 12.01
N LEU A 21 11.97 1.89 12.96
CA LEU A 21 12.43 0.53 12.74
C LEU A 21 11.27 -0.44 12.47
N ILE A 22 10.17 -0.32 13.20
CA ILE A 22 8.93 -1.06 12.95
C ILE A 22 8.34 -0.72 11.58
N GLY A 23 8.38 0.54 11.15
CA GLY A 23 7.94 0.95 9.83
C GLY A 23 8.69 0.20 8.71
N TYR A 24 10.02 0.21 8.76
CA TYR A 24 10.85 -0.53 7.81
C TYR A 24 10.66 -2.04 7.89
N LEU A 25 10.50 -2.58 9.10
CA LEU A 25 10.25 -4.00 9.29
C LEU A 25 8.92 -4.40 8.64
N PHE A 26 7.89 -3.55 8.76
CA PHE A 26 6.58 -3.78 8.14
C PHE A 26 6.68 -3.88 6.62
N GLU A 27 7.42 -2.97 5.98
CA GLU A 27 7.63 -2.99 4.52
C GLU A 27 8.29 -4.30 4.05
N ILE A 28 9.26 -4.80 4.80
CA ILE A 28 9.93 -6.08 4.52
C ILE A 28 8.98 -7.27 4.76
N LEU A 29 8.05 -7.17 5.71
CA LEU A 29 7.11 -8.22 6.06
C LEU A 29 5.91 -8.34 5.10
N ILE A 30 5.53 -7.26 4.41
CA ILE A 30 4.42 -7.25 3.45
C ILE A 30 4.47 -8.44 2.47
N PRO A 31 5.58 -8.72 1.74
CA PRO A 31 5.62 -9.85 0.81
C PRO A 31 5.47 -11.21 1.50
N PHE A 32 5.89 -11.34 2.77
CA PHE A 32 5.70 -12.55 3.55
C PHE A 32 4.25 -12.75 3.96
N PHE A 33 3.59 -11.68 4.41
CA PHE A 33 2.17 -11.71 4.74
C PHE A 33 1.33 -12.14 3.54
N PHE A 34 1.57 -11.54 2.36
CA PHE A 34 0.91 -11.96 1.13
C PHE A 34 1.27 -13.40 0.74
N GLY A 35 2.52 -13.83 0.94
CA GLY A 35 2.92 -15.21 0.65
C GLY A 35 2.18 -16.24 1.50
N ILE A 36 2.03 -15.96 2.80
CA ILE A 36 1.26 -16.79 3.73
C ILE A 36 -0.22 -16.79 3.35
N LEU A 37 -0.78 -15.62 3.01
CA LEU A 37 -2.18 -15.49 2.61
C LEU A 37 -2.49 -16.28 1.33
N VAL A 38 -1.59 -16.22 0.34
CA VAL A 38 -1.68 -17.03 -0.88
C VAL A 38 -1.53 -18.51 -0.57
N ALA A 39 -0.56 -18.90 0.26
CA ALA A 39 -0.40 -20.29 0.68
C ALA A 39 -1.67 -20.83 1.35
N TYR A 40 -2.23 -20.11 2.33
CA TYR A 40 -3.49 -20.47 2.99
C TYR A 40 -4.64 -20.69 2.00
N LEU A 41 -4.76 -19.82 0.99
CA LEU A 41 -5.80 -19.92 -0.04
C LEU A 41 -5.59 -21.12 -0.98
N LEU A 42 -4.35 -21.48 -1.28
CA LEU A 42 -4.01 -22.51 -2.26
C LEU A 42 -3.84 -23.90 -1.65
N ASP A 43 -3.66 -24.00 -0.33
CA ASP A 43 -3.55 -25.26 0.42
C ASP A 43 -4.65 -26.29 0.12
N PRO A 44 -5.95 -25.96 0.12
CA PRO A 44 -6.98 -26.95 -0.21
C PRO A 44 -6.88 -27.48 -1.65
N LEU A 45 -6.31 -26.70 -2.58
CA LEU A 45 -6.05 -27.17 -3.94
C LEU A 45 -4.87 -28.15 -3.97
N VAL A 46 -3.84 -27.91 -3.15
CA VAL A 46 -2.68 -28.81 -3.02
C VAL A 46 -3.12 -30.13 -2.42
N ASP A 47 -3.88 -30.10 -1.33
CA ASP A 47 -4.47 -31.28 -0.70
C ASP A 47 -5.31 -32.11 -1.68
N TYR A 48 -6.04 -31.44 -2.58
CA TYR A 48 -6.81 -32.12 -3.62
C TYR A 48 -5.92 -32.91 -4.58
N LEU A 49 -4.76 -32.36 -4.97
CA LEU A 49 -3.78 -33.05 -5.81
C LEU A 49 -3.03 -34.15 -5.04
N GLU A 50 -2.74 -33.95 -3.76
CA GLU A 50 -2.11 -34.96 -2.91
C GLU A 50 -2.97 -36.21 -2.75
N LYS A 51 -4.29 -36.04 -2.61
CA LYS A 51 -5.26 -37.15 -2.59
C LYS A 51 -5.18 -38.01 -3.86
N ASN A 52 -4.73 -37.44 -4.97
CA ASN A 52 -4.49 -38.13 -6.24
C ASN A 52 -3.07 -38.73 -6.35
N LYS A 53 -2.37 -38.94 -5.22
CA LYS A 53 -1.01 -39.51 -5.12
C LYS A 53 0.10 -38.64 -5.72
N ILE A 54 -0.13 -37.34 -5.90
CA ILE A 54 0.91 -36.40 -6.31
C ILE A 54 1.71 -35.97 -5.07
N LYS A 55 3.04 -35.98 -5.16
CA LYS A 55 3.90 -35.51 -4.05
C LYS A 55 3.63 -34.03 -3.78
N ARG A 56 3.49 -33.63 -2.51
CA ARG A 56 3.25 -32.24 -2.06
C ARG A 56 4.03 -31.21 -2.85
N GLY A 57 5.36 -31.30 -2.87
CA GLY A 57 6.20 -30.32 -3.56
C GLY A 57 5.91 -30.16 -5.06
N ILE A 58 5.47 -31.23 -5.74
CA ILE A 58 5.06 -31.16 -7.15
C ILE A 58 3.69 -30.48 -7.26
N ALA A 59 2.73 -30.87 -6.42
CA ALA A 59 1.40 -30.26 -6.35
C ALA A 59 1.49 -28.75 -6.05
N THR A 60 2.26 -28.35 -5.04
CA THR A 60 2.59 -26.97 -4.67
C THR A 60 3.13 -26.20 -5.87
N THR A 61 4.12 -26.76 -6.57
CA THR A 61 4.75 -26.09 -7.73
C THR A 61 3.74 -25.87 -8.85
N ILE A 62 2.95 -26.90 -9.19
CA ILE A 62 1.93 -26.82 -10.25
C ILE A 62 0.89 -25.76 -9.92
N ILE A 63 0.35 -25.77 -8.70
CA ILE A 63 -0.73 -24.87 -8.29
C ILE A 63 -0.26 -23.43 -8.21
N ILE A 64 0.90 -23.18 -7.62
CA ILE A 64 1.47 -21.83 -7.56
C ILE A 64 1.77 -21.32 -8.97
N PHE A 65 2.39 -22.15 -9.81
CA PHE A 65 2.68 -21.76 -11.19
C PHE A 65 1.38 -21.40 -11.94
N LEU A 66 0.35 -22.23 -11.84
CA LEU A 66 -0.94 -21.99 -12.48
C LEU A 66 -1.63 -20.73 -11.92
N PHE A 67 -1.60 -20.53 -10.61
CA PHE A 67 -2.18 -19.37 -9.95
C PHE A 67 -1.53 -18.06 -10.41
N PHE A 68 -0.21 -17.97 -10.37
CA PHE A 68 0.51 -16.78 -10.85
C PHE A 68 0.41 -16.61 -12.37
N LEU A 69 0.33 -17.70 -13.13
CA LEU A 69 0.08 -17.64 -14.57
C LEU A 69 -1.29 -17.01 -14.87
N ILE A 70 -2.34 -17.42 -14.15
CA ILE A 70 -3.69 -16.85 -14.29
C ILE A 70 -3.67 -15.36 -13.93
N ILE A 71 -3.02 -14.99 -12.82
CA ILE A 71 -2.86 -13.58 -12.42
C ILE A 71 -2.14 -12.78 -13.50
N LEU A 72 -1.08 -13.33 -14.07
CA LEU A 72 -0.29 -12.67 -15.11
C LEU A 72 -1.12 -12.49 -16.40
N ILE A 73 -1.90 -13.47 -16.80
CA ILE A 73 -2.83 -13.36 -17.93
C ILE A 73 -3.88 -12.28 -17.66
N LEU A 74 -4.51 -12.30 -16.47
CA LEU A 74 -5.46 -11.26 -16.05
C LEU A 74 -4.82 -9.88 -16.05
N PHE A 75 -3.59 -9.76 -15.58
CA PHE A 75 -2.83 -8.53 -15.61
C PHE A 75 -2.66 -8.03 -17.06
N PHE A 76 -2.21 -8.86 -17.99
CA PHE A 76 -2.07 -8.46 -19.40
C PHE A 76 -3.40 -8.07 -20.07
N LEU A 77 -4.52 -8.62 -19.60
CA LEU A 77 -5.85 -8.27 -20.12
C LEU A 77 -6.37 -6.95 -19.54
N ILE A 78 -6.22 -6.73 -18.23
CA ILE A 78 -6.77 -5.59 -17.51
C ILE A 78 -5.84 -4.36 -17.62
N PHE A 79 -4.53 -4.57 -17.59
CA PHE A 79 -3.52 -3.52 -17.65
C PHE A 79 -3.66 -2.56 -18.84
N PRO A 80 -3.91 -2.99 -20.10
CA PRO A 80 -4.09 -2.06 -21.20
C PRO A 80 -5.35 -1.19 -21.03
N ILE A 81 -6.44 -1.77 -20.51
CA ILE A 81 -7.69 -1.06 -20.25
C ILE A 81 -7.45 0.01 -19.17
N LEU A 82 -6.82 -0.38 -18.06
CA LEU A 82 -6.39 0.54 -17.01
C LEU A 82 -5.46 1.64 -17.54
N SER A 83 -4.51 1.29 -18.41
CA SER A 83 -3.56 2.25 -18.99
C SER A 83 -4.25 3.30 -19.85
N ILE A 84 -5.24 2.89 -20.66
CA ILE A 84 -6.05 3.82 -21.45
C ILE A 84 -6.89 4.72 -20.53
N GLN A 85 -7.53 4.14 -19.51
CA GLN A 85 -8.30 4.91 -18.52
C GLN A 85 -7.42 5.91 -17.77
N LEU A 86 -6.24 5.50 -17.31
CA LEU A 86 -5.25 6.37 -16.68
C LEU A 86 -4.79 7.46 -17.62
N LYS A 87 -4.46 7.14 -18.87
CA LYS A 87 -4.08 8.15 -19.86
C LYS A 87 -5.17 9.18 -20.08
N ASN A 88 -6.42 8.74 -20.23
CA ASN A 88 -7.56 9.65 -20.39
C ASN A 88 -7.75 10.51 -19.14
N PHE A 89 -7.64 9.92 -17.95
CA PHE A 89 -7.65 10.66 -16.70
C PHE A 89 -6.53 11.70 -16.64
N LEU A 90 -5.29 11.35 -17.00
CA LEU A 90 -4.16 12.29 -17.04
C LEU A 90 -4.36 13.42 -18.04
N ILE A 91 -5.06 13.18 -19.14
CA ILE A 91 -5.40 14.19 -20.15
C ILE A 91 -6.51 15.12 -19.64
N GLU A 92 -7.52 14.59 -18.94
CA GLU A 92 -8.64 15.36 -18.38
C GLU A 92 -8.35 15.97 -17.00
N PHE A 93 -7.30 15.50 -16.33
CA PHE A 93 -6.92 15.97 -14.99
C PHE A 93 -6.57 17.47 -14.97
N PRO A 94 -5.79 18.02 -15.92
CA PRO A 94 -5.54 19.46 -16.00
C PRO A 94 -6.83 20.28 -16.12
N THR A 95 -7.80 19.82 -16.91
CA THR A 95 -9.10 20.50 -17.06
C THR A 95 -9.87 20.47 -15.75
N VAL A 96 -9.93 19.33 -15.05
CA VAL A 96 -10.56 19.22 -13.73
C VAL A 96 -9.92 20.17 -12.72
N ILE A 97 -8.59 20.24 -12.67
CA ILE A 97 -7.85 21.15 -11.80
C ILE A 97 -8.13 22.62 -12.17
N ASN A 98 -8.19 22.95 -13.46
CA ASN A 98 -8.51 24.30 -13.90
C ASN A 98 -9.95 24.71 -13.51
N THR A 99 -10.92 23.82 -13.66
CA THR A 99 -12.30 24.08 -13.23
C THR A 99 -12.41 24.23 -11.71
N LEU A 100 -11.65 23.43 -10.94
CA LEU A 100 -11.53 23.59 -9.49
C LEU A 100 -10.95 24.95 -9.12
N ASN A 101 -9.84 25.35 -9.75
CA ASN A 101 -9.23 26.68 -9.54
C ASN A 101 -10.23 27.81 -9.85
N GLN A 102 -10.98 27.70 -10.94
CA GLN A 102 -12.01 28.68 -11.29
C GLN A 102 -13.13 28.77 -10.24
N LYS A 103 -13.63 27.63 -9.74
CA LYS A 103 -14.65 27.61 -8.68
C LYS A 103 -14.12 28.17 -7.36
N ILE A 104 -12.89 27.83 -6.99
CA ILE A 104 -12.23 28.37 -5.81
C ILE A 104 -12.07 29.89 -5.94
N ASN A 105 -11.60 30.38 -7.09
CA ASN A 105 -11.48 31.81 -7.35
C ASN A 105 -12.84 32.52 -7.28
N PHE A 106 -13.90 31.92 -7.83
CA PHE A 106 -15.25 32.48 -7.72
C PHE A 106 -15.74 32.55 -6.26
N ILE A 107 -15.45 31.54 -5.45
CA ILE A 107 -15.77 31.54 -4.02
C ILE A 107 -14.96 32.63 -3.30
N ILE A 108 -13.68 32.78 -3.62
CA ILE A 108 -12.81 33.84 -3.07
C ILE A 108 -13.40 35.22 -3.41
N GLU A 109 -13.72 35.46 -4.68
CA GLU A 109 -14.30 36.73 -5.13
C GLU A 109 -15.65 37.01 -4.48
N TYR A 110 -16.52 36.00 -4.35
CA TYR A 110 -17.80 36.13 -3.66
C TYR A 110 -17.62 36.47 -2.18
N LEU A 111 -16.69 35.80 -1.49
CA LEU A 111 -16.35 36.07 -0.10
C LEU A 111 -15.73 37.45 0.07
N GLN A 112 -14.82 37.88 -0.81
CA GLN A 112 -14.23 39.23 -0.81
C GLN A 112 -15.30 40.31 -1.00
N LYS A 113 -16.24 40.10 -1.92
CA LYS A 113 -17.33 41.04 -2.19
C LYS A 113 -18.34 41.13 -1.04
N LYS A 114 -18.57 40.02 -0.32
CA LYS A 114 -19.50 39.93 0.82
C LYS A 114 -18.85 40.34 2.15
N ALA A 115 -17.54 40.15 2.29
CA ALA A 115 -16.72 40.50 3.44
C ALA A 115 -16.19 41.94 3.37
N PHE A 116 -16.88 42.84 2.68
CA PHE A 116 -16.62 44.29 2.64
C PHE A 116 -16.82 45.00 4.00
N LEU A 117 -16.64 44.28 5.11
CA LEU A 117 -16.67 44.79 6.47
C LEU A 117 -15.38 44.34 7.17
N GLN A 118 -14.46 45.30 7.23
CA GLN A 118 -13.35 45.45 8.19
C GLN A 118 -12.53 44.19 8.56
N SER A 119 -11.25 44.24 8.17
CA SER A 119 -10.06 43.77 8.92
C SER A 119 -9.25 42.65 8.25
N ASN A 120 -7.98 42.99 7.98
CA ASN A 120 -6.82 42.16 7.66
C ASN A 120 -6.84 41.32 6.37
N SER A 121 -6.39 42.01 5.31
CA SER A 121 -6.17 41.59 3.93
C SER A 121 -5.10 40.50 3.68
N ASP A 122 -4.48 39.89 4.70
CA ASP A 122 -3.41 38.91 4.49
C ASP A 122 -3.94 37.47 4.33
N ILE A 123 -5.06 37.15 4.99
CA ILE A 123 -5.66 35.81 4.96
C ILE A 123 -6.30 35.53 3.60
N LEU A 124 -7.00 36.51 3.04
CA LEU A 124 -7.69 36.37 1.75
C LEU A 124 -6.73 36.46 0.56
N ASN A 125 -5.66 37.26 0.66
CA ASN A 125 -4.75 37.48 -0.47
C ASN A 125 -3.56 36.51 -0.50
N ASN A 126 -3.11 35.98 0.66
CA ASN A 126 -1.92 35.12 0.71
C ASN A 126 -2.20 33.67 1.13
N ILE A 127 -3.24 33.40 1.95
CA ILE A 127 -3.46 32.05 2.50
C ILE A 127 -4.31 31.18 1.55
N LEU A 128 -5.41 31.72 1.01
CA LEU A 128 -6.29 30.95 0.12
C LEU A 128 -5.62 30.53 -1.21
N PRO A 129 -4.87 31.40 -1.92
CA PRO A 129 -4.16 31.01 -3.13
C PRO A 129 -3.04 29.98 -2.85
N ASN A 130 -2.30 30.13 -1.74
CA ASN A 130 -1.28 29.17 -1.34
C ASN A 130 -1.86 27.80 -0.98
N PHE A 131 -3.06 27.77 -0.37
CA PHE A 131 -3.74 26.52 -0.04
C PHE A 131 -4.21 25.78 -1.30
N SER A 132 -4.73 26.50 -2.30
CA SER A 132 -5.07 25.90 -3.60
C SER A 132 -3.84 25.33 -4.31
N ASN A 133 -2.72 26.07 -4.29
CA ASN A 133 -1.47 25.63 -4.90
C ASN A 133 -0.84 24.43 -4.18
N LEU A 134 -0.98 24.34 -2.84
CA LEU A 134 -0.55 23.18 -2.05
C LEU A 134 -1.38 21.93 -2.37
N ILE A 135 -2.71 22.05 -2.44
CA ILE A 135 -3.61 20.92 -2.76
C ILE A 135 -3.35 20.45 -4.19
N THR A 136 -3.29 21.36 -5.16
CA THR A 136 -3.07 21.00 -6.56
C THR A 136 -1.65 20.46 -6.80
N GLY A 137 -0.64 20.97 -6.08
CA GLY A 137 0.72 20.43 -6.09
C GLY A 137 0.83 19.04 -5.49
N PHE A 138 0.15 18.78 -4.37
CA PHE A 138 0.10 17.46 -3.74
C PHE A 138 -0.58 16.42 -4.65
N LEU A 139 -1.70 16.78 -5.28
CA LEU A 139 -2.39 15.92 -6.24
C LEU A 139 -1.53 15.59 -7.46
N ARG A 140 -0.75 16.57 -7.97
CA ARG A 140 0.20 16.33 -9.06
C ARG A 140 1.33 15.37 -8.65
N ASN A 141 1.88 15.55 -7.45
CA ASN A 141 2.96 14.71 -6.94
C ASN A 141 2.54 13.25 -6.71
N ILE A 142 1.30 13.02 -6.26
CA ILE A 142 0.74 11.66 -6.14
C ILE A 142 0.71 10.97 -7.51
N VAL A 143 0.24 11.69 -8.53
CA VAL A 143 0.10 11.17 -9.89
C VAL A 143 1.47 10.85 -10.52
N SER A 144 2.52 11.63 -10.21
CA SER A 144 3.87 11.42 -10.75
C SER A 144 4.76 10.49 -9.94
N SER A 145 4.26 9.85 -8.87
CA SER A 145 5.05 9.01 -7.97
C SER A 145 5.41 7.66 -8.61
N SER A 146 6.37 7.67 -9.53
CA SER A 146 7.01 6.50 -10.16
C SER A 146 7.66 5.53 -9.18
N LEU A 147 7.95 5.98 -7.95
CA LEU A 147 8.55 5.17 -6.88
C LEU A 147 7.65 4.02 -6.40
N ALA A 148 6.32 4.13 -6.52
CA ALA A 148 5.40 3.08 -6.10
C ALA A 148 5.57 1.78 -6.92
N VAL A 149 6.06 1.88 -8.16
CA VAL A 149 6.22 0.73 -9.07
C VAL A 149 7.31 -0.22 -8.58
N PHE A 150 8.42 0.30 -8.02
CA PHE A 150 9.53 -0.54 -7.55
C PHE A 150 9.12 -1.43 -6.38
N ASN A 151 8.33 -0.92 -5.43
CA ASN A 151 7.87 -1.71 -4.29
C ASN A 151 6.95 -2.86 -4.74
N ILE A 152 6.07 -2.61 -5.70
CA ILE A 152 5.16 -3.61 -6.25
C ILE A 152 5.94 -4.75 -6.93
N ILE A 153 7.02 -4.43 -7.67
CA ILE A 153 7.87 -5.45 -8.30
C ILE A 153 8.49 -6.37 -7.25
N THR A 154 9.01 -5.82 -6.15
CA THR A 154 9.55 -6.62 -5.04
C THR A 154 8.50 -7.57 -4.48
N ILE A 155 7.28 -7.10 -4.24
CA ILE A 155 6.18 -7.92 -3.74
C ILE A 155 5.87 -9.04 -4.74
N ILE A 156 5.68 -8.72 -6.01
CA ILE A 156 5.36 -9.70 -7.07
C ILE A 156 6.44 -10.77 -7.22
N LEU A 157 7.71 -10.44 -7.03
CA LEU A 157 8.82 -11.39 -7.16
C LEU A 157 9.00 -12.26 -5.90
N VAL A 158 8.90 -11.67 -4.71
CA VAL A 158 9.16 -12.37 -3.45
C VAL A 158 7.96 -13.23 -3.04
N THR A 159 6.72 -12.75 -3.24
CA THR A 159 5.51 -13.46 -2.81
C THR A 159 5.38 -14.88 -3.39
N PRO A 160 5.65 -15.16 -4.69
CA PRO A 160 5.61 -16.54 -5.22
C PRO A 160 6.59 -17.48 -4.52
N ILE A 161 7.82 -17.01 -4.28
CA ILE A 161 8.87 -17.78 -3.62
C ILE A 161 8.44 -18.11 -2.20
N VAL A 162 8.00 -17.10 -1.45
CA VAL A 162 7.55 -17.27 -0.07
C VAL A 162 6.30 -18.16 -0.01
N SER A 163 5.33 -17.96 -0.90
CA SER A 163 4.13 -18.80 -0.99
C SER A 163 4.51 -20.26 -1.20
N TRP A 164 5.50 -20.54 -2.05
CA TRP A 164 5.94 -21.91 -2.32
C TRP A 164 6.52 -22.58 -1.09
N TYR A 165 7.38 -21.88 -0.34
CA TYR A 165 7.92 -22.40 0.92
C TYR A 165 6.81 -22.64 1.95
N PHE A 166 5.95 -21.66 2.17
CA PHE A 166 4.87 -21.80 3.15
C PHE A 166 3.88 -22.89 2.79
N LEU A 167 3.49 -23.01 1.51
CA LEU A 167 2.53 -24.00 1.04
C LEU A 167 3.09 -25.42 1.08
N LYS A 168 4.38 -25.57 0.75
CA LYS A 168 5.06 -26.87 0.81
C LYS A 168 5.15 -27.39 2.25
N ASP A 169 5.49 -26.53 3.20
CA ASP A 169 5.75 -26.92 4.60
C ASP A 169 4.54 -26.60 5.51
N TRP A 170 3.37 -26.31 4.93
CA TRP A 170 2.19 -25.81 5.63
C TRP A 170 1.69 -26.74 6.73
N ASP A 171 1.56 -28.04 6.43
CA ASP A 171 1.10 -29.04 7.39
C ASP A 171 2.03 -29.14 8.61
N ASP A 172 3.34 -29.17 8.36
CA ASP A 172 4.35 -29.23 9.43
C ASP A 172 4.30 -27.97 10.31
N ILE A 173 4.07 -26.79 9.71
CA ILE A 173 3.91 -25.52 10.44
C ILE A 173 2.69 -25.59 11.36
N ILE A 174 1.53 -26.05 10.85
CA ILE A 174 0.30 -26.14 11.64
C ILE A 174 0.41 -27.18 12.76
N ILE A 175 0.98 -28.36 12.48
CA ILE A 175 1.17 -29.43 13.47
C ILE A 175 2.04 -28.93 14.63
N ASN A 176 3.18 -28.31 14.30
CA ASN A 176 4.09 -27.77 15.30
C ASN A 176 3.43 -26.65 16.12
N PHE A 177 2.70 -25.75 15.45
CA PHE A 177 1.98 -24.68 16.13
C PHE A 177 0.90 -25.21 17.10
N ASN A 178 0.12 -26.20 16.67
CA ASN A 178 -0.89 -26.86 17.51
C ASN A 178 -0.25 -27.57 18.71
N SER A 179 0.90 -28.23 18.50
CA SER A 179 1.63 -28.91 19.59
C SER A 179 2.10 -27.95 20.69
N LEU A 180 2.51 -26.73 20.31
CA LEU A 180 2.92 -25.69 21.26
C LEU A 180 1.73 -25.18 22.07
N LEU A 181 0.58 -25.02 21.44
CA LEU A 181 -0.66 -24.60 22.11
C LEU A 181 -1.20 -25.69 23.05
N SER A 182 -1.21 -26.95 22.61
CA SER A 182 -1.69 -28.07 23.42
C SER A 182 -0.75 -28.46 24.56
N SER A 183 0.53 -28.03 24.52
CA SER A 183 1.49 -28.30 25.60
C SER A 183 1.22 -27.51 26.89
N LYS A 184 0.30 -26.53 26.86
CA LYS A 184 -0.02 -25.62 27.97
C LYS A 184 -1.41 -25.80 28.58
N THR A 185 -2.16 -26.82 28.17
CA THR A 185 -3.47 -27.20 28.73
C THR A 185 -3.42 -28.63 29.23
#